data_AF-A0AAW4AJL3-F1
#
_entry.id   AF-A0AAW4AJL3-F1
#
_cell.length_a   1.000
_cell.length_b   1.000
_cell.length_c   1.000
_cell.angle_alpha   90.00
_cell.angle_beta   90.00
_cell.angle_gamma   90.00
#
_symmetry.space_group_name_H-M   'P 1'
#
loop_
_entity.id
_entity.type
_entity.pdbx_description
1 polymer ?
#
loop_
_entity_poly.entity_id
_entity_poly.type
_entity_poly.pdbx_seq_one_letter_code
_entity_poly.pdbx_strand_id
1 'polypeptide(L)'
;MKYALYKQEQTQEIITLFNDTFSDSEGKEEGALIAKLVEDFLTLPTQDDDLYVFIAQSLVGGVIPHVAGKPTCLPALDNPYYW
;
A
#
# COMPACT_ATOMS: atom_id res chain seq x y z
N MET A 1 -8.19 -14.01 -0.48
CA MET A 1 -8.52 -12.63 -0.02
C MET A 1 -9.98 -12.36 -0.35
N LYS A 2 -10.68 -11.61 0.50
CA LYS A 2 -11.99 -11.04 0.19
C LYS A 2 -11.75 -9.65 -0.40
N TYR A 3 -12.37 -9.30 -1.51
CA TYR A 3 -12.24 -7.98 -2.10
C TYR A 3 -13.49 -7.15 -1.85
N ALA A 4 -13.30 -5.86 -1.59
CA ALA A 4 -14.37 -4.88 -1.48
C ALA A 4 -13.99 -3.64 -2.30
N LEU A 5 -15.00 -2.94 -2.83
CA LEU A 5 -14.78 -1.61 -3.35
C LEU A 5 -14.37 -0.68 -2.20
N TYR A 6 -13.39 0.16 -2.49
CA TYR A 6 -13.00 1.24 -1.60
C TYR A 6 -14.18 2.14 -1.25
N LYS A 7 -14.16 2.67 -0.03
CA LYS A 7 -15.08 3.69 0.43
C LYS A 7 -14.30 4.87 0.98
N GLN A 8 -14.83 6.08 0.80
CA GLN A 8 -14.18 7.32 1.19
C GLN A 8 -13.85 7.38 2.70
N GLU A 9 -14.56 6.66 3.57
CA GLU A 9 -14.24 6.62 5.00
C GLU A 9 -12.88 5.92 5.28
N GLN A 10 -12.34 5.19 4.31
CA GLN A 10 -11.09 4.44 4.41
C GLN A 10 -9.88 5.20 3.87
N THR A 11 -10.06 6.42 3.34
CA THR A 11 -8.97 7.20 2.71
C THR A 11 -7.77 7.33 3.63
N GLN A 12 -8.00 7.75 4.88
CA GLN A 12 -6.90 8.00 5.81
C GLN A 12 -6.16 6.71 6.19
N GLU A 13 -6.88 5.60 6.35
CA GLU A 13 -6.29 4.29 6.66
C GLU A 13 -5.38 3.82 5.51
N ILE A 14 -5.82 4.01 4.26
CA ILE A 14 -5.04 3.64 3.08
C ILE A 14 -3.80 4.53 2.95
N ILE A 15 -3.93 5.85 3.11
CA ILE A 15 -2.78 6.77 3.05
C ILE A 15 -1.74 6.39 4.11
N THR A 16 -2.18 6.13 5.35
CA THR A 16 -1.30 5.71 6.44
C THR A 16 -0.62 4.37 6.15
N LEU A 17 -1.36 3.38 5.62
CA LEU A 17 -0.79 2.08 5.25
C LEU A 17 0.39 2.23 4.28
N PHE A 18 0.22 3.02 3.22
CA PHE A 18 1.28 3.25 2.24
C PHE A 18 2.43 4.08 2.83
N ASN A 19 2.14 5.13 3.59
CA ASN A 19 3.17 5.90 4.28
C ASN A 19 4.08 5.00 5.13
N ASP A 20 3.48 4.17 5.96
CA ASP A 20 4.22 3.35 6.94
C ASP A 20 5.00 2.25 6.21
N THR A 21 4.39 1.60 5.21
CA THR A 21 5.05 0.54 4.41
C THR A 21 6.31 1.06 3.71
N PHE A 22 6.21 2.21 3.04
CA PHE A 22 7.35 2.77 2.31
C PHE A 22 8.34 3.50 3.24
N SER A 23 7.88 4.01 4.39
CA SER A 23 8.78 4.51 5.45
C SER A 23 9.68 3.41 6.02
N ASP A 24 9.11 2.23 6.27
CA ASP A 24 9.84 1.09 6.83
C ASP A 24 10.80 0.45 5.82
N SER A 25 10.45 0.48 4.52
CA SER A 25 11.25 -0.08 3.43
C SER A 25 12.37 0.87 2.96
N GLU A 26 12.02 2.12 2.68
CA GLU A 26 12.83 3.07 1.89
C GLU A 26 13.12 4.38 2.63
N GLY A 27 12.49 4.59 3.79
CA GLY A 27 12.71 5.76 4.65
C GLY A 27 11.56 6.76 4.61
N LYS A 28 11.53 7.64 5.61
CA LYS A 28 10.39 8.55 5.87
C LYS A 28 10.07 9.49 4.71
N GLU A 29 11.10 9.90 3.96
CA GLU A 29 10.93 10.78 2.80
C GLU A 29 10.16 10.08 1.68
N GLU A 30 10.54 8.83 1.37
CA GLU A 30 9.83 8.01 0.39
C GLU A 30 8.42 7.66 0.87
N GLY A 31 8.28 7.31 2.15
CA GLY A 31 6.97 7.08 2.76
C GLY A 31 6.01 8.26 2.55
N ALA A 32 6.47 9.48 2.84
CA ALA A 32 5.67 10.69 2.66
C ALA A 32 5.35 10.97 1.17
N LEU A 33 6.30 10.72 0.26
CA LEU A 33 6.11 10.89 -1.18
C LEU A 33 5.03 9.94 -1.71
N ILE A 34 5.10 8.66 -1.36
CA ILE A 34 4.12 7.65 -1.79
C ILE A 34 2.75 7.89 -1.13
N ALA A 35 2.73 8.30 0.14
CA ALA A 35 1.49 8.68 0.81
C ALA A 35 0.76 9.80 0.07
N LYS A 36 1.52 10.81 -0.40
CA LYS A 36 0.96 11.91 -1.19
C LYS A 36 0.44 11.44 -2.55
N LEU A 37 1.18 10.57 -3.24
CA LEU A 37 0.73 9.98 -4.49
C LEU A 37 -0.60 9.23 -4.33
N VAL A 38 -0.75 8.47 -3.25
CA VAL A 38 -1.98 7.72 -2.96
C VAL A 38 -3.13 8.66 -2.62
N GLU A 39 -2.89 9.72 -1.85
CA GLU A 39 -3.89 10.77 -1.61
C GLU A 39 -4.38 11.37 -2.94
N ASP A 40 -3.46 11.69 -3.84
CA ASP A 40 -3.77 12.27 -5.14
C ASP A 40 -4.60 11.29 -6.00
N PHE A 41 -4.26 10.00 -6.01
CA PHE A 41 -5.08 8.99 -6.68
C PHE A 41 -6.49 8.86 -6.09
N LEU A 42 -6.67 9.05 -4.79
CA LEU A 42 -7.97 8.91 -4.15
C LEU A 42 -8.84 10.18 -4.25
N THR A 43 -8.26 11.33 -4.60
CA THR A 43 -8.93 12.64 -4.52
C THR A 43 -8.96 13.45 -5.81
N LEU A 44 -8.02 13.20 -6.75
CA LEU A 44 -7.94 13.93 -8.02
C LEU A 44 -8.73 13.34 -9.20
N PRO A 45 -9.12 12.04 -9.25
CA PRO A 45 -9.99 11.55 -10.32
C PRO A 45 -11.23 12.44 -10.47
N THR A 46 -11.51 12.86 -11.70
CA THR A 46 -12.59 13.82 -11.97
C THR A 46 -13.90 13.14 -12.37
N GLN A 47 -13.81 11.88 -12.78
CA GLN A 47 -14.94 11.01 -13.13
C GLN A 47 -14.84 9.69 -12.36
N ASP A 48 -16.00 9.10 -12.06
CA ASP A 48 -16.11 7.87 -11.25
C ASP A 48 -15.50 6.62 -11.93
N ASP A 49 -15.22 6.68 -13.24
CA ASP A 49 -14.61 5.61 -14.04
C ASP A 49 -13.14 5.86 -14.40
N ASP A 50 -12.56 6.99 -13.95
CA ASP A 50 -11.13 7.29 -14.14
C ASP A 50 -10.23 6.36 -13.30
N LEU A 51 -10.71 5.94 -12.12
CA LEU A 51 -9.96 5.05 -11.21
C LEU A 51 -10.87 4.15 -10.37
N TYR A 52 -10.68 2.83 -10.49
CA TYR A 52 -11.32 1.86 -9.61
C TYR A 52 -10.35 1.34 -8.55
N VAL A 53 -10.73 1.48 -7.28
CA VAL A 53 -9.92 1.05 -6.14
C VAL A 53 -10.59 -0.12 -5.41
N PHE A 54 -9.83 -1.19 -5.22
CA PHE A 54 -10.26 -2.41 -4.53
C PHE A 54 -9.38 -2.67 -3.32
N ILE A 55 -10.01 -3.07 -2.21
CA ILE A 55 -9.32 -3.39 -0.97
C ILE A 55 -9.34 -4.89 -0.76
N ALA A 56 -8.15 -5.48 -0.59
CA ALA A 56 -7.98 -6.87 -0.21
C ALA A 56 -8.06 -7.01 1.32
N GLN A 57 -9.01 -7.82 1.77
CA GLN A 57 -9.28 -8.07 3.18
C GLN A 57 -9.15 -9.56 3.51
N SER A 58 -9.05 -9.85 4.80
CA SER A 58 -9.06 -11.23 5.28
C SER A 58 -10.32 -11.97 4.85
N LEU A 59 -10.14 -13.20 4.37
CA LEU A 59 -11.25 -14.08 3.97
C LEU A 59 -12.20 -14.39 5.13
N VAL A 60 -11.66 -14.44 6.35
CA VAL A 60 -12.38 -14.81 7.58
C VAL A 60 -12.67 -13.61 8.48
N GLY A 61 -12.42 -12.38 7.99
CA GLY A 61 -12.62 -11.15 8.76
C GLY A 61 -11.61 -10.93 9.89
N GLY A 62 -10.55 -11.74 9.97
CA GLY A 62 -9.47 -11.56 10.94
C GLY A 62 -8.51 -10.42 10.57
N VAL A 63 -7.72 -9.96 11.53
CA VAL A 63 -6.64 -8.99 11.31
C VAL A 63 -5.58 -9.62 10.40
N ILE A 64 -5.13 -8.87 9.38
CA ILE A 64 -3.92 -9.20 8.62
C ILE A 64 -2.75 -8.58 9.40
N PRO A 65 -1.87 -9.38 10.02
CA PRO A 65 -0.82 -8.83 10.85
C PRO A 65 0.20 -8.07 10.00
N HIS A 66 0.73 -6.99 10.57
CA HIS A 66 1.89 -6.31 10.02
C HIS A 66 3.08 -7.30 9.96
N VAL A 67 3.75 -7.36 8.81
CA VAL A 67 4.98 -8.17 8.68
C VAL A 67 6.10 -7.40 9.34
N ALA A 68 6.50 -7.84 10.53
CA ALA A 68 7.57 -7.19 11.28
C ALA A 68 8.96 -7.58 10.73
N GLY A 69 9.86 -6.59 10.72
CA GLY A 69 11.26 -6.76 10.30
C GLY A 69 11.59 -6.00 9.02
N LYS A 70 12.88 -5.80 8.76
CA LYS A 70 13.32 -5.16 7.52
C LYS A 70 13.12 -6.16 6.36
N PRO A 71 12.39 -5.80 5.29
CA PRO A 71 12.34 -6.64 4.11
C PRO A 71 13.75 -6.83 3.55
N THR A 72 14.12 -8.08 3.26
CA THR A 72 15.40 -8.43 2.66
C THR A 72 15.17 -9.40 1.51
N CYS A 73 15.94 -9.24 0.44
CA CYS A 73 15.93 -10.20 -0.66
C CYS A 73 16.27 -11.60 -0.13
N LEU A 74 15.60 -12.62 -0.68
CA LEU A 74 16.01 -14.00 -0.47
C LEU A 74 17.45 -14.12 -0.99
N PRO A 75 18.41 -14.71 -0.26
CA PRO A 75 19.82 -14.73 -0.70
C PRO A 75 20.02 -15.31 -2.11
N ALA A 76 19.16 -16.23 -2.55
CA ALA A 76 19.19 -16.79 -3.90
C ALA A 76 18.80 -15.78 -5.01
N LEU A 77 18.10 -14.70 -4.66
CA LEU A 77 17.62 -13.64 -5.54
C LEU A 77 18.33 -12.29 -5.29
N ASP A 78 19.19 -12.21 -4.27
CA ASP A 78 19.95 -11.00 -3.90
C ASP A 78 21.23 -10.86 -4.74
N ASN A 79 21.10 -10.95 -6.06
CA ASN A 79 22.21 -10.77 -6.98
C ASN A 79 21.79 -9.91 -8.19
N PRO A 80 22.33 -8.68 -8.31
CA PRO A 80 22.01 -7.76 -9.41
C PRO A 80 22.53 -8.22 -10.78
N TYR A 81 23.22 -9.34 -10.88
CA TYR A 81 23.51 -9.92 -12.19
C TYR A 81 22.25 -10.47 -12.88
N TYR A 82 21.21 -10.81 -12.11
CA TYR A 82 19.99 -11.43 -12.64
C TYR A 82 18.83 -10.45 -12.88
N TRP A 83 18.99 -9.16 -12.60
CA TRP A 83 18.01 -8.08 -12.82
C TRP A 83 18.70 -6.78 -13.22
#